data_AF-A0A426QIS0-F1
#
_entry.id   AF-A0A426QIS0-F1
#
_cell.length_a   1.000
_cell.length_b   1.000
_cell.length_c   1.000
_cell.angle_alpha   90.00
_cell.angle_beta   90.00
_cell.angle_gamma   90.00
#
_symmetry.space_group_name_H-M   'P 1'
#
loop_
_entity.id
_entity.type
_entity.pdbx_description
1 polymer ?
#
loop_
_entity_poly.entity_id
_entity_poly.type
_entity_poly.pdbx_seq_one_letter_code
_entity_poly.pdbx_strand_id
1 'polypeptide(L)'
;MPSLRAILRINATSCLLFGALFGALFAAMPNAVAGFLGAPSAPGGVILVLGVLLGLNGIHLIYVSRAPRPSRAWVGYFSAGDFIWVLGTLLLVGTGLWINTPAGILSALVVAASVGAMGWLQLKASSAL
;
A
#
# COMPACT_ATOMS: atom_id res chain seq x y z
N MET A 1 17.70 -1.17 -14.82
CA MET A 1 16.44 -1.40 -14.06
C MET A 1 16.81 -2.10 -12.75
N PRO A 2 16.16 -1.78 -11.62
CA PRO A 2 16.41 -2.49 -10.36
C PRO A 2 16.10 -3.98 -10.49
N SER A 3 16.77 -4.82 -9.71
CA SER A 3 16.45 -6.26 -9.67
C SER A 3 15.08 -6.50 -9.04
N LEU A 4 14.43 -7.62 -9.37
CA LEU A 4 13.15 -8.00 -8.76
C LEU A 4 13.24 -8.00 -7.23
N ARG A 5 14.34 -8.48 -6.65
CA ARG A 5 14.55 -8.47 -5.19
C ARG A 5 14.59 -7.05 -4.62
N ALA A 6 15.21 -6.11 -5.32
CA ALA A 6 15.23 -4.72 -4.89
C ALA A 6 13.82 -4.12 -4.91
N ILE A 7 13.06 -4.38 -5.97
CA ILE A 7 11.67 -3.89 -6.10
C ILE A 7 10.79 -4.44 -4.97
N LEU A 8 10.83 -5.76 -4.72
CA LEU A 8 10.07 -6.39 -3.64
C LEU A 8 10.42 -5.81 -2.27
N ARG A 9 11.70 -5.48 -2.02
CA ARG A 9 12.15 -4.88 -0.76
C ARG A 9 11.75 -3.42 -0.62
N ILE A 10 11.78 -2.65 -1.70
CA ILE A 10 11.28 -1.27 -1.70
C ILE A 10 9.78 -1.28 -1.38
N ASN A 11 8.99 -2.12 -2.06
CA ASN A 11 7.57 -2.25 -1.79
C ASN A 11 7.30 -2.73 -0.35
N ALA A 12 8.06 -3.72 0.13
CA ALA A 12 7.96 -4.16 1.52
C ALA A 12 8.24 -3.04 2.52
N THR A 13 9.25 -2.22 2.24
CA THR A 13 9.64 -1.10 3.11
C THR A 13 8.53 -0.07 3.15
N SER A 14 7.92 0.28 2.02
CA SER A 14 6.74 1.15 2.02
C SER A 14 5.57 0.53 2.78
N CYS A 15 5.26 -0.76 2.60
CA CYS A 15 4.18 -1.41 3.34
C CYS A 15 4.42 -1.41 4.86
N LEU A 16 5.65 -1.70 5.30
CA LEU A 16 5.98 -1.68 6.73
C LEU A 16 5.98 -0.26 7.29
N LEU A 17 6.52 0.71 6.55
CA LEU A 17 6.50 2.11 6.96
C LEU A 17 5.07 2.62 7.05
N PHE A 18 4.23 2.40 6.04
CA PHE A 18 2.82 2.79 6.12
C PHE A 18 2.09 1.99 7.20
N GLY A 19 2.24 0.66 7.29
CA GLY A 19 1.59 -0.13 8.34
C GLY A 19 1.94 0.33 9.75
N ALA A 20 3.24 0.56 10.03
CA ALA A 20 3.71 0.98 11.34
C ALA A 20 3.47 2.47 11.59
N LEU A 21 3.79 3.36 10.65
CA LEU A 21 3.64 4.80 10.80
C LEU A 21 2.17 5.19 10.80
N PHE A 22 1.37 4.73 9.84
CA PHE A 22 -0.07 5.03 9.83
C PHE A 22 -0.77 4.35 11.01
N GLY A 23 -0.38 3.12 11.37
CA GLY A 23 -0.89 2.45 12.58
C GLY A 23 -0.57 3.21 13.86
N ALA A 24 0.68 3.62 14.05
CA ALA A 24 1.11 4.38 15.23
C ALA A 24 0.54 5.81 15.24
N LEU A 25 0.53 6.50 14.10
CA LEU A 25 -0.01 7.85 13.96
C LEU A 25 -1.53 7.86 14.16
N PHE A 26 -2.23 6.85 13.66
CA PHE A 26 -3.67 6.67 13.92
C PHE A 26 -3.94 6.32 15.38
N ALA A 27 -3.14 5.46 16.00
CA ALA A 27 -3.28 5.13 17.42
C ALA A 27 -3.02 6.35 18.32
N ALA A 28 -2.04 7.19 17.96
CA ALA A 28 -1.67 8.37 18.75
C ALA A 28 -2.59 9.58 18.50
N MET A 29 -3.03 9.81 17.26
CA MET A 29 -3.77 10.99 16.84
C MET A 29 -4.89 10.66 15.83
N PRO A 30 -5.88 9.84 16.21
CA PRO A 30 -6.88 9.32 15.28
C PRO A 30 -7.68 10.44 14.59
N ASN A 31 -8.05 11.48 15.33
CA ASN A 31 -8.85 12.60 14.83
C ASN A 31 -8.10 13.49 13.83
N ALA A 32 -6.77 13.63 13.98
CA ALA A 32 -5.96 14.46 13.08
C ALA A 32 -5.78 13.76 11.72
N VAL A 33 -5.47 12.46 11.71
CA VAL A 33 -5.34 11.66 10.48
C VAL A 33 -6.70 11.53 9.78
N ALA A 34 -7.76 11.28 10.55
CA ALA A 34 -9.14 11.27 10.10
C ALA A 34 -9.53 12.59 9.41
N GLY A 35 -9.37 13.72 10.11
CA GLY A 35 -9.72 15.04 9.59
C GLY A 35 -8.85 15.50 8.42
N PHE A 36 -7.61 15.01 8.33
CA PHE A 36 -6.75 15.24 7.16
C PHE A 36 -7.31 14.54 5.92
N LEU A 37 -7.80 13.31 6.03
CA LEU A 37 -8.29 12.53 4.89
C LEU A 37 -9.70 12.94 4.46
N GLY A 38 -10.64 13.05 5.40
CA GLY A 38 -12.02 13.37 5.07
C GLY A 38 -12.95 13.47 6.28
N ALA A 39 -14.07 14.17 6.08
CA ALA A 39 -15.17 14.24 7.02
C ALA A 39 -16.46 13.74 6.34
N PRO A 40 -17.17 12.73 6.88
CA PRO A 40 -16.82 11.92 8.05
C PRO A 40 -15.62 11.01 7.77
N SER A 41 -14.88 10.68 8.83
CA SER A 41 -13.69 9.85 8.75
C SER A 41 -14.01 8.37 8.66
N ALA A 42 -13.05 7.59 8.17
CA ALA A 42 -13.16 6.13 8.18
C ALA A 42 -13.28 5.61 9.62
N PRO A 43 -14.10 4.57 9.87
CA PRO A 43 -14.15 3.92 11.16
C PRO A 43 -12.77 3.42 11.58
N GLY A 44 -12.38 3.63 12.84
CA GLY A 44 -11.03 3.29 13.30
C GLY A 44 -10.66 1.81 13.13
N GLY A 45 -11.64 0.91 13.19
CA GLY A 45 -11.44 -0.51 12.90
C GLY A 45 -10.95 -0.77 11.45
N VAL A 46 -11.45 0.00 10.47
CA VAL A 46 -11.00 -0.10 9.07
C VAL A 46 -9.54 0.29 8.95
N ILE A 47 -9.14 1.39 9.60
CA ILE A 47 -7.76 1.89 9.55
C ILE A 47 -6.80 0.90 10.24
N LEU A 48 -7.19 0.35 11.40
CA LEU A 48 -6.41 -0.67 12.09
C LEU A 48 -6.20 -1.92 11.22
N VAL A 49 -7.27 -2.44 10.60
CA VAL A 49 -7.20 -3.61 9.72
C VAL A 49 -6.27 -3.33 8.54
N LEU A 50 -6.38 -2.17 7.90
CA LEU A 50 -5.47 -1.78 6.81
C LEU A 50 -4.01 -1.72 7.27
N GLY A 51 -3.74 -1.15 8.44
CA GLY A 51 -2.39 -1.10 9.01
C GLY A 51 -1.79 -2.49 9.26
N VAL A 52 -2.59 -3.41 9.83
CA VAL A 52 -2.18 -4.81 10.04
C VAL A 52 -1.94 -5.53 8.72
N LEU A 53 -2.84 -5.38 7.75
CA LEU A 53 -2.70 -5.98 6.41
C LEU A 53 -1.43 -5.49 5.71
N LEU A 54 -1.13 -4.19 5.77
CA LEU A 54 0.11 -3.62 5.24
C LEU A 54 1.34 -4.19 5.94
N GLY A 55 1.32 -4.30 7.27
CA GLY A 55 2.40 -4.92 8.05
C GLY A 55 2.67 -6.36 7.63
N LEU A 56 1.62 -7.19 7.57
CA LEU A 56 1.72 -8.58 7.13
C LEU A 56 2.18 -8.70 5.68
N ASN A 57 1.67 -7.84 4.78
CA ASN A 57 2.09 -7.82 3.37
C ASN A 57 3.58 -7.46 3.24
N GLY A 58 4.05 -6.47 4.01
CA GLY A 58 5.46 -6.09 4.04
C GLY A 58 6.37 -7.22 4.52
N ILE A 59 5.98 -7.93 5.58
CA ILE A 59 6.70 -9.11 6.07
C ILE A 59 6.73 -10.20 4.97
N HIS A 60 5.61 -10.44 4.32
CA HIS A 60 5.49 -11.47 3.28
C HIS A 60 6.34 -11.14 2.04
N LEU A 61 6.37 -9.88 1.61
CA LEU A 61 7.26 -9.41 0.55
C LEU A 61 8.75 -9.60 0.90
N ILE A 62 9.15 -9.32 2.15
CA ILE A 62 10.52 -9.59 2.61
C ILE A 62 10.84 -11.08 2.52
N TYR A 63 9.94 -11.93 2.99
CA TYR A 63 10.09 -13.38 2.94
C TYR A 63 10.32 -13.84 1.49
N VAL A 64 9.46 -13.45 0.55
CA VAL A 64 9.60 -13.82 -0.87
C VAL A 64 10.86 -13.20 -1.50
N SER A 65 11.26 -11.99 -1.11
CA SER A 65 12.49 -11.36 -1.62
C SER A 65 13.78 -12.09 -1.23
N ARG A 66 13.74 -12.92 -0.18
CA ARG A 66 14.86 -13.74 0.30
C ARG A 66 14.90 -15.12 -0.35
N ALA A 67 13.84 -15.53 -1.05
CA ALA A 67 13.82 -16.79 -1.76
C ALA A 67 14.90 -16.81 -2.86
N PRO A 68 15.65 -17.93 -3.05
CA PRO A 68 16.67 -18.05 -4.09
C PRO A 68 16.10 -17.75 -5.48
N ARG A 69 14.90 -18.24 -5.78
CA ARG A 69 14.13 -18.00 -7.00
C ARG A 69 12.68 -17.64 -6.66
N PRO A 70 12.32 -16.35 -6.61
CA PRO A 70 10.93 -15.93 -6.45
C PRO A 70 10.09 -16.48 -7.61
N SER A 71 8.93 -17.07 -7.34
CA SER A 71 8.06 -17.58 -8.40
C SER A 71 7.26 -16.42 -9.02
N ARG A 72 6.94 -16.53 -10.32
CA ARG A 72 6.09 -15.56 -11.01
C ARG A 72 4.69 -15.47 -10.40
N ALA A 73 4.18 -16.59 -9.85
CA ALA A 73 2.89 -16.61 -9.15
C ALA A 73 2.90 -15.73 -7.90
N TRP A 74 3.98 -15.78 -7.09
CA TRP A 74 4.12 -14.90 -5.92
C TRP A 74 4.17 -13.43 -6.32
N VAL A 75 4.92 -13.10 -7.37
CA VAL A 75 4.99 -11.71 -7.86
C VAL A 75 3.62 -11.24 -8.36
N GLY A 76 2.89 -12.09 -9.10
CA GLY A 76 1.53 -11.80 -9.55
C GLY A 76 0.57 -11.54 -8.40
N TYR A 77 0.65 -12.32 -7.31
CA TYR A 77 -0.15 -12.11 -6.11
C TYR A 77 0.07 -10.72 -5.49
N PHE A 78 1.32 -10.31 -5.29
CA PHE A 78 1.62 -8.99 -4.70
C PHE A 78 1.22 -7.86 -5.62
N SER A 79 1.51 -7.96 -6.92
CA SER A 79 1.11 -6.94 -7.90
C SER A 79 -0.41 -6.81 -8.01
N ALA A 80 -1.16 -7.91 -7.90
CA ALA A 80 -2.61 -7.86 -7.85
C ALA A 80 -3.10 -7.10 -6.60
N GLY A 81 -2.50 -7.36 -5.44
CA GLY A 81 -2.75 -6.59 -4.22
C GLY A 81 -2.49 -5.10 -4.38
N ASP A 82 -1.35 -4.73 -4.99
CA ASP A 82 -1.00 -3.33 -5.27
C ASP A 82 -2.06 -2.66 -6.17
N PHE A 83 -2.54 -3.35 -7.22
CA PHE A 83 -3.59 -2.80 -8.09
C PHE A 83 -4.95 -2.72 -7.41
N ILE A 84 -5.31 -3.70 -6.58
CA ILE A 84 -6.52 -3.63 -5.75
C ILE A 84 -6.47 -2.41 -4.82
N TRP A 85 -5.30 -2.12 -4.23
CA TRP A 85 -5.11 -0.92 -3.41
C TRP A 85 -5.32 0.38 -4.21
N VAL A 86 -4.78 0.45 -5.42
CA VAL A 86 -4.99 1.61 -6.32
C VAL A 86 -6.48 1.78 -6.63
N LEU A 87 -7.16 0.72 -7.05
CA LEU A 87 -8.58 0.76 -7.38
C LEU A 87 -9.43 1.17 -6.17
N GLY A 88 -9.15 0.61 -4.99
CA GLY A 88 -9.81 1.00 -3.76
C GLY A 88 -9.61 2.47 -3.42
N THR A 89 -8.39 2.98 -3.60
CA THR A 89 -8.08 4.41 -3.36
C THR A 89 -8.85 5.31 -4.32
N LEU A 90 -8.86 4.97 -5.63
CA LEU A 90 -9.60 5.73 -6.63
C LEU A 90 -11.11 5.71 -6.38
N LEU A 91 -11.65 4.59 -5.91
CA LEU A 91 -13.07 4.48 -5.54
C LEU A 91 -13.42 5.38 -4.35
N LEU A 92 -12.60 5.38 -3.29
CA LEU A 92 -12.81 6.24 -2.11
C LEU A 92 -12.74 7.72 -2.49
N VAL A 93 -11.76 8.12 -3.30
CA VAL A 93 -11.64 9.49 -3.82
C VAL A 93 -12.83 9.86 -4.71
N GLY A 94 -13.22 9.00 -5.66
CA GLY A 94 -14.30 9.27 -6.61
C GLY A 94 -15.68 9.34 -5.97
N THR A 95 -15.89 8.60 -4.87
CA THR A 95 -17.14 8.63 -4.10
C THR A 95 -17.13 9.69 -3.00
N GLY A 96 -15.97 10.27 -2.67
CA GLY A 96 -15.79 11.14 -1.50
C GLY A 96 -15.95 10.43 -0.16
N LEU A 97 -15.99 9.10 -0.16
CA LEU A 97 -16.11 8.28 1.04
C LEU A 97 -14.77 8.26 1.76
N TRP A 98 -14.73 8.85 2.96
CA TRP A 98 -13.56 8.93 3.85
C TRP A 98 -12.33 9.69 3.33
N ILE A 99 -12.23 9.94 2.02
CA ILE A 99 -11.19 10.74 1.38
C ILE A 99 -11.88 11.84 0.56
N ASN A 100 -12.01 13.04 1.13
CA ASN A 100 -12.71 14.14 0.49
C ASN A 100 -12.10 15.53 0.71
N THR A 101 -11.07 15.66 1.55
CA THR A 101 -10.33 16.93 1.62
C THR A 101 -9.36 17.05 0.44
N PRO A 102 -9.03 18.27 -0.04
CA PRO A 102 -8.05 18.45 -1.12
C PRO A 102 -6.68 17.85 -0.80
N ALA A 103 -6.21 18.01 0.45
CA ALA A 103 -4.92 17.48 0.88
C ALA A 103 -4.95 15.94 0.97
N GLY A 104 -6.01 15.37 1.51
CA GLY A 104 -6.22 13.92 1.60
C GLY A 104 -6.28 13.26 0.22
N ILE A 105 -7.01 13.86 -0.72
CA ILE A 105 -7.09 13.39 -2.11
C ILE A 105 -5.70 13.41 -2.75
N LEU A 106 -4.97 14.53 -2.67
CA LEU A 106 -3.65 14.64 -3.28
C LEU A 106 -2.67 13.60 -2.70
N SER A 107 -2.62 13.44 -1.38
CA SER A 107 -1.78 12.44 -0.73
C SER A 107 -2.17 11.02 -1.13
N ALA A 108 -3.46 10.70 -1.16
CA ALA A 108 -3.96 9.38 -1.55
C ALA A 108 -3.59 9.04 -3.00
N LEU A 109 -3.71 9.99 -3.93
CA LEU A 109 -3.35 9.81 -5.34
C LEU A 109 -1.84 9.60 -5.53
N VAL A 110 -0.99 10.34 -4.80
CA VAL A 110 0.48 10.16 -4.84
C VAL A 110 0.86 8.75 -4.35
N VAL A 111 0.26 8.30 -3.25
CA VAL A 111 0.49 6.95 -2.72
C VAL A 111 -0.01 5.90 -3.71
N ALA A 112 -1.22 6.05 -4.26
CA ALA A 112 -1.77 5.13 -5.26
C ALA A 112 -0.87 5.04 -6.50
N ALA A 113 -0.39 6.17 -7.03
CA ALA A 113 0.54 6.17 -8.16
C ALA A 113 1.85 5.43 -7.83
N SER A 114 2.39 5.63 -6.63
CA SER A 114 3.62 4.97 -6.17
C SER A 114 3.45 3.45 -6.03
N VAL A 115 2.34 3.02 -5.41
CA VAL A 115 2.00 1.60 -5.23
C VAL A 115 1.73 0.92 -6.58
N GLY A 116 0.95 1.56 -7.46
CA GLY A 116 0.70 1.06 -8.81
C GLY A 116 1.98 0.94 -9.64
N ALA A 117 2.91 1.89 -9.50
CA ALA A 117 4.23 1.81 -10.13
C ALA A 117 5.03 0.60 -9.61
N MET A 118 5.01 0.32 -8.30
CA MET A 118 5.66 -0.88 -7.74
C MET A 118 5.03 -2.16 -8.28
N GLY A 119 3.70 -2.26 -8.30
CA GLY A 119 2.98 -3.40 -8.87
C GLY A 119 3.34 -3.67 -10.32
N TRP A 120 3.46 -2.61 -11.13
CA TRP A 120 3.91 -2.70 -12.52
C TRP A 120 5.39 -3.13 -12.65
N LEU A 121 6.29 -2.52 -11.87
CA LEU A 121 7.71 -2.84 -11.89
C LEU A 121 7.98 -4.30 -11.48
N GLN A 122 7.23 -4.81 -10.50
CA GLN A 122 7.24 -6.22 -10.08
C GLN A 122 6.90 -7.14 -11.26
N LEU A 123 5.78 -6.89 -11.95
CA LEU A 123 5.37 -7.70 -13.10
C LEU A 123 6.41 -7.65 -14.21
N LYS A 124 6.88 -6.45 -14.56
CA LYS A 124 7.90 -6.26 -15.59
C LYS A 124 9.19 -7.03 -15.26
N ALA A 125 9.68 -6.92 -14.03
CA ALA A 125 10.88 -7.64 -13.59
C ALA A 125 10.67 -9.16 -13.51
N SER A 126 9.44 -9.63 -13.27
CA SER A 126 9.11 -11.06 -13.25
C SER A 126 8.97 -11.71 -14.63
N SER A 127 8.89 -10.92 -15.70
CA SER A 127 8.78 -11.46 -17.07
C SER A 127 10.03 -12.21 -17.52
N ALA A 128 11.15 -12.05 -16.80
CA ALA A 128 12.42 -12.75 -17.03
C ALA A 128 12.62 -13.99 -16.15
N LEU A 129 11.59 -14.40 -15.37
CA LEU A 129 11.56 -15.63 -14.56
C LEU A 129 10.92 -16.78 -15.34
#